data_AF-A0A4R1Q261-F1
#
_entry.id   AF-A0A4R1Q261-F1
#
_cell.length_a   1.000
_cell.length_b   1.000
_cell.length_c   1.000
_cell.angle_alpha   90.00
_cell.angle_beta   90.00
_cell.angle_gamma   90.00
#
_symmetry.space_group_name_H-M   'P 1'
#
loop_
_entity.id
_entity.type
_entity.pdbx_description
1 polymer ?
#
loop_
_entity_poly.entity_id
_entity_poly.type
_entity_poly.pdbx_seq_one_letter_code
_entity_poly.pdbx_strand_id
1 'polypeptide(L)' 'MAIKRLEVDREDFFHYRDWMKERGFVSASYFSLNGFDVSKLKKMAEQGRINAIRCEIGRSVKWYYSENQAELAYLRGEV' A
#
# COMPACT_ATOMS: atom_id res chain seq x y z
N MET A 1 -2.46 -1.70 -13.51
CA MET A 1 -2.96 -0.43 -12.96
C MET A 1 -2.14 -0.14 -11.71
N ALA A 2 -1.22 0.83 -11.79
CA ALA A 2 -0.15 1.02 -10.81
C ALA A 2 -0.63 1.50 -9.43
N ILE A 3 -1.53 2.48 -9.41
CA ILE A 3 -2.06 3.07 -8.17
C ILE A 3 -3.57 3.20 -8.30
N LYS A 4 -4.32 2.53 -7.44
CA LYS A 4 -5.77 2.71 -7.28
C LYS A 4 -6.03 3.78 -6.24
N ARG A 5 -6.89 4.74 -6.54
CA ARG A 5 -7.37 5.75 -5.57
C ARG A 5 -8.69 5.27 -4.98
N LEU A 6 -8.83 5.44 -3.67
CA LEU A 6 -10.02 5.05 -2.93
C LEU A 6 -10.34 6.17 -1.94
N GLU A 7 -11.48 6.81 -2.10
CA GLU A 7 -12.01 7.75 -1.12
C GLU A 7 -12.91 6.96 -0.16
N VAL A 8 -12.66 7.12 1.13
CA VAL A 8 -13.27 6.32 2.19
C VAL A 8 -13.72 7.22 3.33
N ASP A 9 -14.98 7.08 3.72
CA ASP A 9 -15.48 7.67 4.95
C ASP A 9 -14.85 7.01 6.18
N ARG A 10 -14.65 7.81 7.24
CA ARG A 10 -14.00 7.32 8.47
C ARG A 10 -14.72 6.13 9.09
N GLU A 11 -16.05 6.10 8.98
CA GLU A 11 -16.90 5.05 9.54
C GLU A 11 -16.70 3.70 8.82
N ASP A 12 -16.50 3.73 7.50
CA ASP A 12 -16.32 2.53 6.68
C ASP A 12 -14.86 2.06 6.56
N PHE A 13 -13.91 2.81 7.11
CA PHE A 13 -12.48 2.51 6.96
C PHE A 13 -12.11 1.08 7.37
N PHE A 14 -12.76 0.52 8.39
CA PHE A 14 -12.50 -0.85 8.83
C PHE A 14 -12.89 -1.87 7.76
N HIS A 15 -14.04 -1.69 7.10
CA HIS A 15 -14.48 -2.55 5.99
C HIS A 15 -13.51 -2.48 4.81
N TYR A 16 -13.09 -1.27 4.43
CA TYR A 16 -12.12 -1.10 3.35
C TYR A 16 -10.74 -1.66 3.68
N ARG A 17 -10.30 -1.56 4.94
CA ARG A 17 -9.05 -2.16 5.39
C ARG A 17 -9.08 -3.68 5.25
N ASP A 18 -10.15 -4.33 5.68
CA ASP A 18 -10.30 -5.78 5.57
C ASP A 18 -10.34 -6.21 4.10
N TRP A 19 -11.16 -5.52 3.29
CA TRP A 19 -11.26 -5.71 1.84
C TRP A 19 -9.91 -5.58 1.11
N MET A 20 -9.06 -4.64 1.54
CA MET A 20 -7.71 -4.46 1.00
C MET A 20 -6.80 -5.62 1.40
N LYS A 21 -6.83 -6.01 2.68
CA LYS A 21 -6.03 -7.13 3.21
C LYS A 21 -6.37 -8.44 2.51
N GLU A 22 -7.66 -8.75 2.32
CA GLU A 22 -8.12 -9.94 1.59
C GLU A 22 -7.62 -9.99 0.13
N ARG A 23 -7.30 -8.82 -0.46
CA ARG A 23 -6.73 -8.71 -1.81
C ARG A 23 -5.20 -8.68 -1.83
N GLY A 24 -4.56 -8.95 -0.69
CA GLY A 24 -3.11 -8.94 -0.55
C GLY A 24 -2.52 -7.53 -0.57
N PHE A 25 -3.28 -6.50 -0.17
CA PHE A 25 -2.76 -5.15 0.03
C PHE A 25 -2.56 -4.86 1.52
N VAL A 26 -1.31 -4.51 1.86
CA VAL A 26 -0.89 -4.31 3.25
C VAL A 26 -0.45 -2.86 3.45
N SER A 27 -0.68 -2.32 4.65
CA SER A 27 -0.46 -0.91 4.93
C SER A 27 1.02 -0.56 4.88
N ALA A 28 1.33 0.67 4.43
CA ALA A 28 2.67 1.23 4.46
C ALA A 28 3.30 1.17 5.86
N SER A 29 2.51 1.38 6.92
CA SER A 29 2.97 1.27 8.30
C SER A 29 3.46 -0.13 8.65
N TYR A 30 2.79 -1.18 8.15
CA TYR A 30 3.26 -2.56 8.35
C TYR A 30 4.62 -2.79 7.68
N PHE A 31 4.79 -2.37 6.43
CA PHE A 31 6.07 -2.51 5.73
C PHE A 31 7.19 -1.74 6.42
N SER A 32 6.92 -0.50 6.85
CA SER A 32 7.89 0.30 7.61
C SER A 32 8.33 -0.40 8.90
N LEU A 33 7.41 -1.06 9.61
CA LEU A 33 7.72 -1.79 10.84
C LEU A 33 8.51 -3.08 10.59
N ASN A 34 8.37 -3.67 9.39
CA ASN A 34 9.10 -4.87 8.98
C ASN A 34 10.41 -4.56 8.23
N GLY A 35 10.87 -3.30 8.25
CA GLY A 35 12.18 -2.92 7.70
C GLY A 35 12.22 -2.61 6.21
N PHE A 36 11.07 -2.46 5.55
CA PHE A 36 10.99 -2.06 4.15
C PHE A 36 11.10 -0.53 4.00
N ASP A 37 11.79 -0.08 2.96
CA ASP A 37 11.82 1.32 2.55
C ASP A 37 10.52 1.72 1.83
N VAL A 38 9.58 2.25 2.62
CA VAL A 38 8.28 2.73 2.14
C VAL A 38 8.42 3.86 1.12
N SER A 39 9.49 4.67 1.17
CA SER A 39 9.71 5.73 0.19
C SER A 39 10.07 5.15 -1.17
N LYS A 40 10.86 4.07 -1.21
CA LYS A 40 11.12 3.32 -2.45
C LYS A 40 9.88 2.57 -2.94
N LEU A 41 9.11 1.94 -2.06
CA LEU A 41 7.82 1.33 -2.43
C LEU A 41 6.90 2.36 -3.10
N LYS A 42 6.80 3.57 -2.54
CA LYS A 42 6.02 4.65 -3.16
C LYS A 42 6.54 5.00 -4.56
N LYS A 43 7.85 5.20 -4.72
CA LYS A 43 8.45 5.49 -6.03
C LYS A 43 8.19 4.36 -7.04
N MET A 44 8.31 3.10 -6.61
CA MET A 44 8.03 1.94 -7.45
C MET A 44 6.55 1.89 -7.85
N ALA A 45 5.64 2.28 -6.97
CA ALA A 45 4.22 2.39 -7.28
C ALA A 45 3.96 3.52 -8.30
N GLU A 46 4.59 4.68 -8.13
CA GLU A 46 4.50 5.81 -9.06
C GLU A 46 5.06 5.45 -10.45
N GLN A 47 6.06 4.58 -10.51
CA GLN A 47 6.63 4.02 -11.74
C GLN A 47 5.80 2.85 -12.33
N GLY A 48 4.76 2.40 -11.65
CA GLY A 48 3.94 1.27 -12.06
C GLY A 48 4.60 -0.11 -11.95
N ARG A 49 5.68 -0.21 -11.16
CA ARG A 49 6.40 -1.45 -10.88
C ARG A 49 5.71 -2.29 -9.82
N ILE A 50 5.01 -1.64 -8.88
CA ILE A 50 4.17 -2.32 -7.89
C ILE A 50 2.76 -1.73 -7.91
N ASN A 51 1.79 -2.55 -7.52
CA ASN A 51 0.42 -2.13 -7.32
C ASN A 51 0.29 -1.52 -5.92
N ALA A 52 -0.35 -0.35 -5.86
CA ALA A 52 -0.65 0.33 -4.61
C ALA A 52 -2.10 0.82 -4.56
N ILE A 53 -2.59 1.03 -3.35
CA ILE A 53 -3.85 1.72 -3.08
C ILE A 53 -3.56 2.97 -2.26
N ARG A 54 -3.97 4.11 -2.79
CA ARG A 54 -3.98 5.39 -2.09
C ARG A 54 -5.39 5.60 -1.53
N CYS A 55 -5.52 5.36 -0.23
CA CYS A 55 -6.76 5.50 0.52
C CYS A 55 -6.83 6.90 1.13
N GLU A 56 -7.80 7.71 0.72
CA GLU A 56 -8.09 9.05 1.24
C GLU A 56 -9.22 8.93 2.27
N ILE A 57 -8.95 9.31 3.52
CA ILE A 57 -9.86 9.17 4.66
C ILE A 57 -10.07 10.55 5.27
N GLY A 58 -11.08 11.27 4.80
CA GLY A 58 -11.23 12.70 5.06
C GLY A 58 -9.97 13.47 4.66
N ARG A 59 -9.23 14.01 5.63
CA ARG A 59 -7.96 14.75 5.39
C ARG A 59 -6.69 13.89 5.44
N SER A 60 -6.81 12.59 5.74
CA SER A 60 -5.67 11.70 5.92
C SER A 60 -5.47 10.81 4.70
N VAL A 61 -4.22 10.56 4.31
CA VAL A 61 -3.90 9.62 3.22
C VAL A 61 -3.16 8.43 3.80
N LYS A 62 -3.65 7.22 3.52
CA LYS A 62 -2.98 5.96 3.83
C LYS A 62 -2.61 5.23 2.56
N TRP A 63 -1.40 4.70 2.52
CA TRP A 63 -0.90 3.89 1.43
C TRP A 63 -0.96 2.42 1.79
N TYR A 64 -1.32 1.60 0.81
CA TYR A 64 -1.26 0.16 0.87
C TYR A 64 -0.55 -0.35 -0.37
N TYR A 65 0.28 -1.37 -0.22
CA TYR A 65 1.07 -1.96 -1.30
C TYR A 65 0.75 -3.44 -1.41
N SER A 66 0.85 -3.99 -2.63
CA SER A 66 0.72 -5.43 -2.83
C SER A 66 1.83 -6.16 -2.07
N GLU A 67 1.44 -7.05 -1.16
CA GLU A 67 2.34 -7.82 -0.29
C GLU A 67 3.35 -8.63 -1.09
N ASN A 68 2.89 -9.53 -1.95
CA ASN A 68 3.75 -10.34 -2.79
C ASN A 68 4.76 -9.52 -3.62
N GLN A 69 4.36 -8.35 -4.13
CA GLN A 69 5.24 -7.52 -4.96
C GLN A 69 6.25 -6.74 -4.11
N ALA A 70 5.83 -6.25 -2.94
CA ALA A 70 6.73 -5.61 -1.99
C ALA A 70 7.77 -6.61 -1.46
N GLU A 71 7.35 -7.82 -1.08
CA GLU A 71 8.25 -8.88 -0.62
C GLU A 71 9.24 -9.30 -1.72
N LEU A 72 8.78 -9.48 -2.96
CA LEU A 72 9.67 -9.76 -4.09
C LEU A 72 10.68 -8.64 -4.33
N ALA A 73 10.27 -7.37 -4.20
CA ALA A 73 11.18 -6.23 -4.30
C ALA A 73 12.20 -6.22 -3.17
N TYR A 74 11.80 -6.60 -1.95
CA TYR A 74 12.69 -6.69 -0.79
C TYR A 74 13.73 -7.80 -0.96
N LEU A 75 13.30 -8.98 -1.42
CA LEU A 75 14.21 -10.09 -1.74
C LEU A 75 15.23 -9.74 -2.84
N ARG A 76 14.88 -8.79 -3.73
CA ARG A 76 15.78 -8.25 -4.77
C ARG A 76 16.66 -7.09 -4.26
N GLY A 77 16.50 -6.65 -3.02
CA GLY A 77 17.21 -5.50 -2.45
C GLY A 77 16.77 -4.15 -3.01
N GLU A 78 15.57 -4.08 -3.60
CA GLU A 78 15.04 -2.87 -4.24
C GLU A 78 14.33 -1.94 -3.24
N VAL A 79 13.87 -2.48 -2.12
CA VAL A 79 13.17 -1.78 -1.02
C VAL A 79 13.66 -2.23 0.33
#